data_AF-A0A9P3CBZ4-F1
#
_entry.id   AF-A0A9P3CBZ4-F1
#
_cell.length_a   1.000
_cell.length_b   1.000
_cell.length_c   1.000
_cell.angle_alpha   90.00
_cell.angle_beta   90.00
_cell.angle_gamma   90.00
#
_symmetry.space_group_name_H-M   'P 1'
#
loop_
_entity.id
_entity.type
_entity.pdbx_description
1 polymer ?
#
loop_
_entity_poly.entity_id
_entity_poly.type
_entity_poly.pdbx_seq_one_letter_code
_entity_poly.pdbx_strand_id
1 'polypeptide(L)'
;MLSLKLTTVLLTTVLATSTQALYFRLSPFTTTSTYSPTESHTVTFTINNPDAVFEQGGSYARTCNITWTGCTPPPCWTSCNDDGLSPAYYARVLPSSSSNNKFSPEAFTLEVEEYYVYRSSARNNATIYISEGENGYACSRAEEQSTTCGFAEGTTSDLTATYSVPSRDNVCAY
;
A
#
# COMPACT_ATOMS: atom_id res chain seq x y z
N MET A 1 5.39 -42.01 -58.70
CA MET A 1 4.52 -41.00 -58.06
C MET A 1 5.11 -40.69 -56.69
N LEU A 2 5.76 -39.54 -56.54
CA LEU A 2 6.37 -39.10 -55.27
C LEU A 2 5.57 -37.89 -54.77
N SER A 3 4.79 -38.07 -53.71
CA SER A 3 3.99 -37.00 -53.10
C SER A 3 4.82 -36.33 -52.02
N LEU A 4 5.31 -35.11 -52.30
CA LEU A 4 5.95 -34.25 -51.31
C LEU A 4 4.84 -33.52 -50.54
N LYS A 5 4.62 -33.89 -49.27
CA LYS A 5 3.75 -33.12 -48.38
C LYS A 5 4.57 -31.99 -47.76
N LEU A 6 4.25 -30.76 -48.17
CA LEU A 6 4.81 -29.53 -47.62
C LEU A 6 4.21 -29.33 -46.22
N THR A 7 4.98 -29.58 -45.17
CA THR A 7 4.57 -29.35 -43.79
C THR A 7 4.83 -27.88 -43.44
N THR A 8 3.81 -27.04 -43.57
CA THR A 8 3.85 -25.64 -43.13
C THR A 8 3.81 -25.60 -41.61
N VAL A 9 4.97 -25.42 -40.96
CA VAL A 9 5.05 -25.19 -39.51
C VAL A 9 4.69 -23.74 -39.26
N LEU A 10 3.45 -23.49 -38.81
CA LEU A 10 2.98 -22.17 -38.40
C LEU A 10 3.56 -21.86 -37.01
N LEU A 11 4.64 -21.07 -36.96
CA LEU A 11 5.24 -20.60 -35.72
C LEU A 11 4.30 -19.58 -35.08
N THR A 12 3.51 -20.00 -34.10
CA THR A 12 2.69 -19.11 -33.28
C THR A 12 3.63 -18.39 -32.31
N THR A 13 4.01 -17.15 -32.67
CA THR A 13 4.66 -16.25 -31.74
C THR A 13 3.67 -15.91 -30.64
N VAL A 14 3.80 -16.56 -29.49
CA VAL A 14 3.15 -16.15 -28.25
C VAL A 14 3.76 -14.80 -27.89
N LEU A 15 3.03 -13.73 -28.19
CA LEU A 15 3.29 -12.42 -27.60
C LEU A 15 3.08 -12.58 -26.09
N ALA A 16 4.17 -12.77 -25.36
CA ALA A 16 4.18 -12.63 -23.92
C ALA A 16 3.89 -11.16 -23.63
N THR A 17 2.60 -10.81 -23.48
CA THR A 17 2.23 -9.58 -22.83
C THR A 17 2.65 -9.71 -21.38
N SER A 18 3.87 -9.27 -21.04
CA SER A 18 4.23 -9.06 -19.64
C SER A 18 3.34 -7.93 -19.13
N THR A 19 2.16 -8.29 -18.61
CA THR A 19 1.40 -7.40 -17.75
C THR A 19 2.28 -7.16 -16.53
N GLN A 20 3.06 -6.08 -16.54
CA GLN A 20 3.80 -5.65 -15.36
C GLN A 20 2.75 -5.46 -14.26
N ALA A 21 2.84 -6.28 -13.21
CA ALA A 21 1.90 -6.22 -12.11
C ALA A 21 2.15 -4.90 -11.38
N LEU A 22 1.14 -4.03 -11.35
CA LEU A 22 1.21 -2.77 -10.63
C LEU A 22 1.35 -3.06 -9.14
N TYR A 23 2.38 -2.52 -8.50
CA TYR A 23 2.64 -2.72 -7.09
C TYR A 23 2.88 -1.37 -6.40
N PHE A 24 2.54 -1.32 -5.13
CA PHE A 24 2.78 -0.13 -4.32
C PHE A 24 4.14 -0.23 -3.65
N ARG A 25 4.98 0.75 -3.90
CA ARG A 25 6.22 0.96 -3.16
C ARG A 25 5.93 1.91 -2.00
N LEU A 26 6.25 1.49 -0.78
CA LEU A 26 6.14 2.32 0.42
C LEU A 26 7.53 2.68 0.96
N SER A 27 7.96 3.92 0.78
CA SER A 27 9.24 4.42 1.30
C SER A 27 9.36 5.95 1.20
N PRO A 28 9.76 6.66 2.28
CA PRO A 28 9.99 6.13 3.62
C PRO A 28 8.68 5.67 4.27
N PHE A 29 8.75 4.87 5.33
CA PHE A 29 7.60 4.40 6.07
C PHE A 29 7.92 4.29 7.56
N THR A 30 7.15 5.00 8.37
CA THR A 30 7.35 5.12 9.81
C THR A 30 6.01 5.12 10.52
N THR A 31 5.95 4.44 11.66
CA THR A 31 4.84 4.48 12.58
C THR A 31 5.34 4.90 13.95
N THR A 32 4.67 5.83 14.59
CA THR A 32 5.01 6.29 15.95
C THR A 32 3.78 6.16 16.82
N SER A 33 3.92 5.51 17.97
CA SER A 33 2.92 5.47 19.02
C SER A 33 3.50 6.10 20.28
N THR A 34 2.71 6.96 20.92
CA THR A 34 3.03 7.56 22.22
C THR A 34 1.93 7.12 23.17
N TYR A 35 2.27 6.65 24.37
CA TYR A 35 1.31 6.10 25.34
C TYR A 35 1.05 7.04 26.53
N SER A 36 1.93 8.03 26.74
CA SER A 36 1.86 8.97 27.86
C SER A 36 2.21 10.40 27.39
N PRO A 37 1.50 11.45 27.84
CA PRO A 37 0.37 11.43 28.79
C PRO A 37 -0.95 11.00 28.15
N THR A 38 -1.04 11.03 26.82
CA THR A 38 -2.22 10.63 26.06
C THR A 38 -1.80 9.69 24.96
N GLU A 39 -2.49 8.56 24.84
CA GLU A 39 -2.26 7.61 23.77
C GLU A 39 -2.57 8.23 22.40
N SER A 40 -1.58 8.25 21.52
CA SER A 40 -1.70 8.76 20.16
C SER A 40 -0.79 8.00 19.20
N HIS A 41 -1.23 7.92 17.96
CA HIS A 41 -0.56 7.14 16.94
C HIS A 41 -0.49 7.92 15.63
N THR A 42 0.60 7.69 14.91
CA THR A 42 0.87 8.28 13.60
C THR A 42 1.44 7.20 12.69
N VAL A 43 0.90 7.10 11.47
CA VAL A 43 1.44 6.28 10.39
C VAL A 43 1.75 7.22 9.22
N THR A 44 3.02 7.32 8.86
CA THR A 44 3.51 8.20 7.78
C THR A 44 4.27 7.40 6.77
N PHE A 45 3.92 7.55 5.50
CA PHE A 45 4.65 6.90 4.42
C PHE A 45 4.50 7.63 3.10
N THR A 46 5.46 7.42 2.19
CA THR A 46 5.33 7.82 0.80
C THR A 46 5.01 6.61 -0.06
N ILE A 47 3.92 6.70 -0.83
CA ILE A 47 3.44 5.68 -1.74
C ILE A 47 3.62 6.13 -3.19
N ASN A 48 4.04 5.21 -4.05
CA ASN A 48 3.99 5.37 -5.48
C ASN A 48 3.93 4.02 -6.19
N ASN A 49 3.58 4.04 -7.47
CA ASN A 49 3.66 2.87 -8.34
C ASN A 49 4.78 3.09 -9.37
N PRO A 50 6.03 2.67 -9.09
CA PRO A 50 7.21 3.13 -9.82
C PRO A 50 7.17 2.78 -11.32
N ASP A 51 6.52 1.68 -11.68
CA ASP A 51 6.42 1.20 -13.05
C ASP A 51 5.11 1.61 -13.74
N ALA A 52 4.21 2.33 -13.05
CA ALA A 52 2.96 2.78 -13.64
C ALA A 52 3.21 3.81 -14.73
N VAL A 53 2.68 3.52 -15.91
CA VAL A 53 2.55 4.53 -16.97
C VAL A 53 1.45 5.53 -16.61
N PHE A 54 1.44 6.69 -17.28
CA PHE A 54 0.51 7.77 -16.98
C PHE A 54 -0.96 7.33 -17.00
N GLU A 55 -1.34 6.47 -17.95
CA GLU A 55 -2.69 5.93 -18.09
C GLU A 55 -3.13 5.08 -16.88
N GLN A 56 -2.18 4.57 -16.10
CA GLN A 56 -2.38 3.73 -14.92
C GLN A 56 -2.33 4.48 -13.60
N GLY A 57 -2.08 5.79 -13.62
CA GLY A 57 -1.80 6.57 -12.41
C GLY A 57 -0.50 7.35 -12.49
N GLY A 58 0.44 6.86 -13.32
CA GLY A 58 1.81 7.38 -13.35
C GLY A 58 2.59 7.02 -12.08
N SER A 59 3.89 7.28 -12.11
CA SER A 59 4.80 6.92 -11.02
C SER A 59 4.89 7.97 -9.90
N TYR A 60 3.92 8.89 -9.83
CA TYR A 60 3.96 10.05 -8.94
C TYR A 60 3.85 9.65 -7.47
N ALA A 61 4.81 10.10 -6.67
CA ALA A 61 4.84 9.79 -5.24
C ALA A 61 3.92 10.69 -4.43
N ARG A 62 3.26 10.11 -3.42
CA ARG A 62 2.35 10.80 -2.50
C ARG A 62 2.65 10.45 -1.06
N THR A 63 2.63 11.46 -0.19
CA THR A 63 2.82 11.25 1.24
C THR A 63 1.48 11.08 1.92
N CYS A 64 1.29 9.93 2.56
CA CYS A 64 0.19 9.63 3.44
C CYS A 64 0.59 9.93 4.88
N ASN A 65 -0.31 10.58 5.63
CA ASN A 65 -0.15 10.83 7.05
C ASN A 65 -1.49 10.57 7.75
N ILE A 66 -1.54 9.52 8.56
CA ILE A 66 -2.74 9.10 9.29
C ILE A 66 -2.45 9.24 10.77
N THR A 67 -3.23 10.06 11.47
CA THR A 67 -3.06 10.33 12.90
C THR A 67 -4.37 10.11 13.64
N TRP A 68 -4.28 9.60 14.87
CA TRP A 68 -5.44 9.44 15.76
C TRP A 68 -5.03 9.37 17.23
N THR A 69 -6.00 9.55 18.11
CA THR A 69 -5.87 9.41 19.56
C THR A 69 -6.67 8.22 20.07
N GLY A 70 -6.17 7.56 21.11
CA GLY A 70 -6.75 6.34 21.68
C GLY A 70 -6.40 5.07 20.89
N CYS A 71 -6.85 3.92 21.41
CA CYS A 71 -6.38 2.60 20.96
C CYS A 71 -6.89 2.15 19.59
N THR A 72 -7.94 2.78 19.03
CA THR A 72 -8.64 2.28 17.84
C THR A 72 -8.41 3.22 16.65
N PRO A 73 -7.90 2.72 15.51
CA PRO A 73 -7.74 3.53 14.30
C PRO A 73 -9.07 4.11 13.79
N PRO A 74 -9.03 5.22 13.04
CA PRO A 74 -10.21 5.74 12.36
C PRO A 74 -10.77 4.71 11.36
N PRO A 75 -12.10 4.50 11.29
CA PRO A 75 -12.69 3.55 10.35
C PRO A 75 -12.75 4.06 8.90
N CYS A 76 -12.44 5.33 8.70
CA CYS A 76 -12.54 6.04 7.42
C CYS A 76 -11.21 6.05 6.66
N TRP A 77 -11.30 6.30 5.37
CA TRP A 77 -10.15 6.46 4.48
C TRP A 77 -9.56 7.86 4.60
N THR A 78 -8.24 7.96 4.69
CA THR A 78 -7.49 9.22 4.72
C THR A 78 -6.88 9.47 3.34
N SER A 79 -7.01 10.71 2.84
CA SER A 79 -6.36 11.11 1.59
C SER A 79 -4.86 11.31 1.79
N CYS A 80 -4.05 10.86 0.85
CA CYS A 80 -2.62 11.11 0.84
C CYS A 80 -2.33 12.36 0.02
N ASN A 81 -1.70 13.38 0.63
CA ASN A 81 -1.41 14.73 0.10
C ASN A 81 -1.80 14.92 -1.37
N ASP A 82 -3.06 15.29 -1.58
CA ASP A 82 -3.63 15.54 -2.89
C ASP A 82 -3.20 16.95 -3.36
N ASP A 83 -2.46 17.03 -4.45
CA ASP A 83 -2.11 18.30 -5.11
C ASP A 83 -3.19 18.74 -6.12
N GLY A 84 -4.30 17.99 -6.22
CA GLY A 84 -5.42 18.22 -7.13
C GLY A 84 -5.11 17.96 -8.60
N LEU A 85 -3.89 17.54 -8.93
CA LEU A 85 -3.40 17.41 -10.31
C LEU A 85 -2.99 15.98 -10.68
N SER A 86 -2.64 15.14 -9.70
CA SER A 86 -2.28 13.74 -9.94
C SER A 86 -3.22 12.79 -9.21
N PRO A 87 -3.21 11.48 -9.52
CA PRO A 87 -4.18 10.55 -8.95
C PRO A 87 -4.05 10.48 -7.42
N ALA A 88 -5.21 10.55 -6.77
CA ALA A 88 -5.29 10.51 -5.33
C ALA A 88 -5.12 9.08 -4.82
N TYR A 89 -4.19 8.92 -3.87
CA TYR A 89 -4.09 7.72 -3.05
C TYR A 89 -4.92 7.93 -1.79
N TYR A 90 -5.60 6.87 -1.37
CA TYR A 90 -6.27 6.80 -0.10
C TYR A 90 -5.71 5.65 0.71
N ALA A 91 -5.64 5.82 2.01
CA ALA A 91 -5.17 4.80 2.91
C ALA A 91 -6.00 4.73 4.19
N ARG A 92 -6.10 3.56 4.78
CA ARG A 92 -6.62 3.40 6.15
C ARG A 92 -5.84 2.33 6.91
N VAL A 93 -5.78 2.51 8.22
CA VAL A 93 -5.15 1.58 9.14
C VAL A 93 -6.25 0.74 9.79
N LEU A 94 -6.05 -0.57 9.78
CA LEU A 94 -6.90 -1.52 10.49
C LEU A 94 -6.07 -2.23 11.56
N PRO A 95 -6.62 -2.48 12.75
CA PRO A 95 -6.01 -3.38 13.72
C PRO A 95 -5.69 -4.74 13.09
N SER A 96 -4.63 -5.40 13.55
CA SER A 96 -4.38 -6.79 13.15
C SER A 96 -5.52 -7.70 13.65
N SER A 97 -5.77 -8.80 12.95
CA SER A 97 -6.86 -9.72 13.30
C SER A 97 -6.73 -10.33 14.71
N SER A 98 -5.52 -10.34 15.27
CA SER A 98 -5.20 -10.85 16.60
C SER A 98 -5.35 -9.82 17.73
N SER A 99 -5.59 -8.54 17.44
CA SER A 99 -5.42 -7.46 18.42
C SER A 99 -6.70 -6.97 19.12
N ASN A 100 -7.81 -7.73 19.05
CA ASN A 100 -9.10 -7.35 19.66
C ASN A 100 -9.51 -5.90 19.31
N ASN A 101 -9.34 -5.50 18.05
CA ASN A 101 -9.60 -4.15 17.52
C ASN A 101 -8.71 -3.02 18.07
N LYS A 102 -7.61 -3.33 18.76
CA LYS A 102 -6.63 -2.33 19.20
C LYS A 102 -5.48 -2.22 18.21
N PHE A 103 -5.03 -1.01 17.93
CA PHE A 103 -3.83 -0.81 17.15
C PHE A 103 -2.59 -1.23 17.96
N SER A 104 -1.60 -1.76 17.26
CA SER A 104 -0.24 -1.96 17.75
C SER A 104 0.70 -1.53 16.63
N PRO A 105 1.71 -0.69 16.92
CA PRO A 105 2.69 -0.29 15.91
C PRO A 105 3.54 -1.48 15.44
N GLU A 106 3.64 -2.56 16.22
CA GLU A 106 4.31 -3.79 15.82
C GLU A 106 3.54 -4.59 14.77
N ALA A 107 2.21 -4.54 14.78
CA ALA A 107 1.40 -5.37 13.89
C ALA A 107 0.02 -4.75 13.58
N PHE A 108 -0.21 -4.46 12.30
CA PHE A 108 -1.46 -3.90 11.80
C PHE A 108 -1.65 -4.22 10.31
N THR A 109 -2.83 -3.90 9.79
CA THR A 109 -3.13 -4.00 8.36
C THR A 109 -3.25 -2.59 7.78
N LEU A 110 -2.53 -2.34 6.70
CA LEU A 110 -2.65 -1.12 5.91
C LEU A 110 -3.43 -1.44 4.64
N GLU A 111 -4.51 -0.72 4.41
CA GLU A 111 -5.20 -0.76 3.11
C GLU A 111 -4.90 0.51 2.35
N VAL A 112 -4.60 0.37 1.05
CA VAL A 112 -4.36 1.47 0.13
C VAL A 112 -5.20 1.32 -1.13
N GLU A 113 -5.64 2.45 -1.68
CA GLU A 113 -6.44 2.53 -2.90
C GLU A 113 -5.90 3.66 -3.80
N GLU A 114 -5.75 3.38 -5.09
CA GLU A 114 -5.41 4.32 -6.15
C GLU A 114 -6.46 4.25 -7.28
N TYR A 115 -6.86 5.41 -7.79
CA TYR A 115 -7.73 5.53 -8.97
C TYR A 115 -6.90 5.78 -10.24
N TYR A 116 -7.21 5.06 -11.31
CA TYR A 116 -6.58 5.24 -12.62
C TYR A 116 -7.02 6.55 -13.27
N VAL A 117 -6.08 7.24 -13.93
CA VAL A 117 -6.33 8.54 -14.58
C VAL A 117 -7.21 8.43 -15.83
N TYR A 118 -7.03 7.37 -16.66
CA TYR A 118 -7.63 7.32 -18.00
C TYR A 118 -8.78 6.33 -18.20
N ARG A 119 -9.14 5.50 -17.22
CA ARG A 119 -10.29 4.59 -17.36
C ARG A 119 -11.12 4.54 -16.08
N SER A 120 -12.31 5.13 -16.17
CA SER A 120 -13.38 5.00 -15.19
C SER A 120 -13.48 3.56 -14.68
N SER A 121 -13.35 3.41 -13.35
CA SER A 121 -13.65 2.24 -12.50
C SER A 121 -12.57 1.20 -12.18
N ALA A 122 -11.40 1.17 -12.85
CA ALA A 122 -10.32 0.29 -12.40
C ALA A 122 -9.75 0.85 -11.09
N ARG A 123 -9.84 0.08 -10.01
CA ARG A 123 -9.25 0.41 -8.71
C ARG A 123 -8.01 -0.43 -8.53
N ASN A 124 -6.88 0.21 -8.27
CA ASN A 124 -5.72 -0.50 -7.79
C ASN A 124 -5.79 -0.44 -6.27
N ASN A 125 -5.99 -1.58 -5.61
CA ASN A 125 -6.13 -1.62 -4.18
C ASN A 125 -5.27 -2.73 -3.59
N ALA A 126 -4.74 -2.49 -2.41
CA ALA A 126 -3.88 -3.44 -1.75
C ALA A 126 -4.19 -3.49 -0.27
N THR A 127 -4.34 -4.71 0.24
CA THR A 127 -4.24 -5.00 1.66
C THR A 127 -2.82 -5.47 1.95
N ILE A 128 -2.17 -4.79 2.89
CA ILE A 128 -0.77 -4.96 3.26
C ILE A 128 -0.72 -5.31 4.74
N TYR A 129 -0.14 -6.47 5.05
CA TYR A 129 0.06 -6.90 6.43
C TYR A 129 1.43 -6.41 6.90
N ILE A 130 1.44 -5.66 8.00
CA ILE A 130 2.64 -5.15 8.64
C ILE A 130 2.84 -5.93 9.93
N SER A 131 4.03 -6.50 10.11
CA SER A 131 4.43 -7.23 11.30
C SER A 131 5.93 -7.01 11.57
N GLU A 132 6.29 -6.74 12.82
CA GLU A 132 7.69 -6.64 13.24
C GLU A 132 8.44 -7.93 12.93
N GLY A 133 9.66 -7.79 12.39
CA GLY A 133 10.50 -8.90 11.97
C GLY A 133 10.27 -9.37 10.53
N GLU A 134 9.21 -8.90 9.86
CA GLU A 134 8.94 -9.20 8.46
C GLU A 134 9.39 -8.07 7.54
N ASN A 135 9.91 -8.41 6.36
CA ASN A 135 10.27 -7.46 5.29
C ASN A 135 11.20 -6.30 5.74
N GLY A 136 12.00 -6.50 6.79
CA GLY A 136 12.87 -5.45 7.35
C GLY A 136 12.16 -4.40 8.19
N TYR A 137 10.90 -4.63 8.58
CA TYR A 137 10.15 -3.80 9.51
C TYR A 137 10.58 -4.08 10.95
N ALA A 138 11.02 -3.04 11.67
CA ALA A 138 11.54 -3.17 13.03
C ALA A 138 11.09 -2.02 13.93
N CYS A 139 10.98 -2.29 15.23
CA CYS A 139 10.54 -1.31 16.24
C CYS A 139 11.65 -0.93 17.22
N SER A 140 11.74 0.37 17.48
CA SER A 140 12.45 1.00 18.59
C SER A 140 11.45 1.33 19.69
N ARG A 141 11.76 0.95 20.93
CA ARG A 141 10.91 1.17 22.11
C ARG A 141 11.65 2.08 23.07
N ALA A 142 11.08 3.25 23.35
CA ALA A 142 11.64 4.20 24.30
C ALA A 142 10.86 4.14 25.61
N GLU A 143 11.47 3.51 26.63
CA GLU A 143 11.09 3.54 28.05
C GLU A 143 9.57 3.50 28.33
N GLU A 144 8.83 2.64 27.60
CA GLU A 144 7.37 2.46 27.71
C GLU A 144 6.52 3.72 27.39
N GLN A 145 7.14 4.82 26.98
CA GLN A 145 6.44 6.06 26.62
C GLN A 145 6.12 6.15 25.14
N SER A 146 6.98 5.57 24.30
CA SER A 146 6.75 5.55 22.86
C SER A 146 7.35 4.33 22.16
N THR A 147 6.78 4.00 21.01
CA THR A 147 7.26 2.97 20.11
C THR A 147 7.27 3.54 18.72
N THR A 148 8.44 3.50 18.08
CA THR A 148 8.62 3.93 16.69
C THR A 148 9.06 2.72 15.88
N CYS A 149 8.27 2.36 14.87
CA CYS A 149 8.60 1.28 13.96
C CYS A 149 8.73 1.82 12.54
N GLY A 150 9.47 1.12 11.71
CA GLY A 150 9.67 1.50 10.33
C GLY A 150 10.50 0.49 9.58
N PHE A 151 10.62 0.69 8.28
CA PHE A 151 11.58 -0.05 7.47
C PHE A 151 12.93 0.66 7.54
N ALA A 152 14.03 -0.11 7.51
CA ALA A 152 15.37 0.48 7.51
C ALA A 152 15.54 1.46 6.34
N GLU A 153 16.23 2.58 6.55
CA GLU A 153 16.41 3.60 5.50
C GLU A 153 16.99 3.00 4.21
N GLY A 154 16.36 3.33 3.07
CA GLY A 154 16.70 2.78 1.76
C GLY A 154 16.06 1.44 1.43
N THR A 155 15.38 0.78 2.38
CA THR A 155 14.61 -0.44 2.13
C THR A 155 13.31 -0.07 1.42
N THR A 156 13.10 -0.61 0.22
CA THR A 156 11.80 -0.58 -0.43
C THR A 156 10.97 -1.71 0.14
N SER A 157 9.84 -1.36 0.74
CA SER A 157 8.89 -2.37 1.19
C SER A 157 8.14 -2.84 -0.04
N ASP A 158 8.73 -3.79 -0.78
CA ASP A 158 8.05 -4.50 -1.86
C ASP A 158 7.11 -5.51 -1.20
N LEU A 159 6.02 -4.99 -0.64
CA LEU A 159 5.10 -5.76 0.17
C LEU A 159 4.20 -6.58 -0.76
N THR A 160 3.99 -7.85 -0.40
CA THR A 160 3.04 -8.71 -1.12
C THR A 160 1.63 -8.24 -0.77
N ALA A 161 1.06 -7.40 -1.63
CA ALA A 161 -0.30 -6.93 -1.53
C ALA A 161 -1.28 -8.02 -1.95
N THR A 162 -2.38 -8.16 -1.20
CA THR A 162 -3.57 -8.86 -1.70
C THR A 162 -4.50 -7.84 -2.35
N TYR A 163 -4.82 -8.03 -3.62
CA TYR A 163 -5.67 -7.13 -4.40
C TYR A 163 -7.13 -7.57 -4.32
N SER A 164 -7.84 -7.09 -3.30
CA SER A 164 -9.29 -7.29 -3.15
C SER A 164 -9.84 -6.43 -2.01
N VAL A 165 -9.80 -5.10 -2.13
CA VAL A 165 -10.39 -4.22 -1.10
C VAL A 165 -11.89 -3.98 -1.42
N PRO A 166 -12.79 -4.03 -0.40
CA PRO A 166 -14.17 -3.57 -0.52
C PRO A 166 -14.25 -2.14 -1.06
N SER A 167 -15.42 -1.73 -1.54
CA SER A 167 -15.61 -0.34 -1.94
C SER A 167 -15.30 0.63 -0.80
N ARG A 168 -14.71 1.78 -1.14
CA ARG A 168 -14.53 2.88 -0.19
C ARG A 168 -15.89 3.32 0.37
N ASP A 169 -16.17 2.96 1.61
CA ASP A 169 -17.46 3.26 2.25
C ASP A 169 -17.52 4.67 2.85
N ASN A 170 -16.40 5.24 3.35
CA ASN A 170 -16.32 6.57 3.99
C ASN A 170 -14.90 7.20 3.92
N VAL A 171 -14.79 8.52 3.74
CA VAL A 171 -13.52 9.29 3.79
C VAL A 171 -13.53 10.19 5.04
N CYS A 172 -12.41 10.27 5.76
CA CYS A 172 -12.30 11.13 6.95
C CYS A 172 -12.41 12.61 6.55
N ALA A 173 -13.26 13.37 7.24
CA ALA A 173 -13.26 14.83 7.11
C ALA A 173 -12.06 15.39 7.89
N TYR A 174 -11.29 16.27 7.26
CA TYR A 174 -10.22 17.04 7.90
C TYR A 174 -10.80 18.23 8.66
#